data_AF-A0A6I9PSK1-F1
#
_entry.id   AF-A0A6I9PSK1-F1
#
_cell.length_a   1.000
_cell.length_b   1.000
_cell.length_c   1.000
_cell.angle_alpha   90.00
_cell.angle_beta   90.00
_cell.angle_gamma   90.00
#
_symmetry.space_group_name_H-M   'P 1'
#
loop_
_entity.id
_entity.type
_entity.pdbx_description
1 polymer ?
#
loop_
_entity_poly.entity_id
_entity_poly.type
_entity_poly.pdbx_seq_one_letter_code
_entity_poly.pdbx_strand_id
1 'polypeptide(L)'
;MSAVTCMHLTEKPEDCKATGGHDSHPSHRVGKWSVSGGLNITEQPKRKGMNITDSLANRSLVITTILEEPYVMLKKSDKALVGNDRFEGYCIDLLKELAVVLGFTYEIRLVPDGRYGSQDEKGQWNGMIRELIEHRADLAVAPFTITYMREKVIDFTKPFMNTGISILYRKPNATNNGFFSFLNPMTPDIWVYILLAYLGVSCVLFVIAR
;
A
#
# COMPACT_ATOMS: atom_id res chain seq x y z
N MET A 1 -4.82 -0.77 -2.52
CA MET A 1 -4.24 0.09 -1.47
C MET A 1 -2.73 -0.11 -1.47
N SER A 2 -2.01 0.71 -2.23
CA SER A 2 -0.55 0.62 -2.31
C SER A 2 0.06 1.08 -1.00
N ALA A 3 1.10 0.42 -0.52
CA ALA A 3 2.00 1.07 0.43
C ALA A 3 2.98 1.97 -0.35
N VAL A 4 3.32 3.11 0.24
CA VAL A 4 4.13 4.17 -0.38
C VAL A 4 4.99 4.84 0.70
N THR A 5 6.21 5.19 0.32
CA THR A 5 7.12 6.02 1.12
C THR A 5 6.93 7.47 0.68
N CYS A 6 6.26 8.29 1.48
CA CYS A 6 6.08 9.71 1.18
C CYS A 6 7.32 10.48 1.62
N MET A 7 7.99 11.15 0.68
CA MET A 7 9.18 11.98 0.92
C MET A 7 8.78 13.44 0.78
N HIS A 8 8.78 14.20 1.89
CA HIS A 8 8.32 15.58 1.86
C HIS A 8 9.43 16.52 1.35
N LEU A 9 9.54 16.65 0.03
CA LEU A 9 10.39 17.63 -0.65
C LEU A 9 9.51 18.75 -1.19
N THR A 10 9.58 19.93 -0.57
CA THR A 10 8.81 21.10 -0.99
C THR A 10 9.28 21.61 -2.36
N GLU A 11 8.54 21.32 -3.43
CA GLU A 11 8.78 21.92 -4.74
C GLU A 11 7.46 22.35 -5.41
N LYS A 12 7.26 23.67 -5.53
CA LYS A 12 6.17 24.23 -6.34
C LYS A 12 6.43 23.95 -7.83
N PRO A 13 5.39 23.85 -8.67
CA PRO A 13 5.56 23.59 -10.09
C PRO A 13 6.05 24.85 -10.83
N GLU A 14 7.37 25.03 -10.91
CA GLU A 14 7.98 25.79 -11.99
C GLU A 14 8.12 24.86 -13.20
N ASP A 15 7.54 25.26 -14.32
CA ASP A 15 7.47 24.46 -15.56
C ASP A 15 8.89 24.16 -16.09
N CYS A 16 9.28 22.88 -16.07
CA CYS A 16 10.60 22.44 -16.49
C CYS A 16 10.53 21.14 -17.30
N LYS A 17 10.06 21.27 -18.55
CA LYS A 17 10.28 20.27 -19.60
C LYS A 17 11.76 19.87 -19.71
N ALA A 18 11.96 18.57 -19.91
CA ALA A 18 13.20 17.96 -20.41
C ALA A 18 14.47 18.19 -19.55
N THR A 19 14.59 17.38 -18.50
CA THR A 19 15.65 16.35 -18.34
C THR A 19 17.10 16.68 -18.70
N GLY A 20 18.03 16.29 -17.81
CA GLY A 20 19.41 15.98 -18.19
C GLY A 20 20.42 16.46 -17.16
N GLY A 21 20.75 15.60 -16.19
CA GLY A 21 21.82 15.88 -15.24
C GLY A 21 23.19 15.49 -15.77
N HIS A 22 24.24 16.23 -15.39
CA HIS A 22 25.55 15.62 -15.16
C HIS A 22 26.42 16.39 -14.17
N ASP A 23 27.08 15.63 -13.29
CA ASP A 23 27.82 16.11 -12.13
C ASP A 23 29.24 16.66 -12.45
N SER A 24 29.72 17.68 -11.67
CA SER A 24 31.14 17.95 -11.25
C SER A 24 31.80 19.37 -11.37
N HIS A 25 31.18 20.45 -11.88
CA HIS A 25 31.97 21.56 -12.51
C HIS A 25 32.23 22.92 -11.74
N PRO A 26 33.30 23.70 -12.13
CA PRO A 26 33.71 25.04 -11.61
C PRO A 26 32.75 26.24 -11.84
N SER A 27 33.15 27.46 -11.42
CA SER A 27 32.47 28.71 -11.80
C SER A 27 32.65 29.01 -13.29
N HIS A 28 31.68 28.58 -14.07
CA HIS A 28 31.65 28.64 -15.53
C HIS A 28 30.80 29.83 -16.03
N ARG A 29 31.20 30.44 -17.15
CA ARG A 29 30.54 31.63 -17.71
C ARG A 29 29.28 31.22 -18.49
N VAL A 30 28.21 31.05 -17.74
CA VAL A 30 26.87 30.70 -18.24
C VAL A 30 26.34 31.60 -19.37
N GLY A 31 26.77 32.87 -19.50
CA GLY A 31 26.29 33.70 -20.61
C GLY A 31 26.89 35.10 -20.78
N LYS A 32 26.30 35.82 -21.75
CA LYS A 32 26.41 37.26 -21.99
C LYS A 32 25.00 37.84 -22.16
N TRP A 33 24.75 39.03 -21.66
CA TRP A 33 23.47 39.73 -21.82
C TRP A 33 23.66 41.02 -22.64
N SER A 34 22.65 41.38 -23.45
CA SER A 34 22.64 42.57 -24.30
C SER A 34 21.26 43.24 -24.28
N VAL A 35 21.23 44.58 -24.26
CA VAL A 35 19.98 45.37 -24.23
C VAL A 35 19.10 45.13 -25.46
N SER A 36 19.71 44.96 -26.64
CA SER A 36 18.99 44.76 -27.91
C SER A 36 18.81 43.29 -28.30
N GLY A 37 19.49 42.37 -27.62
CA GLY A 37 19.52 40.93 -27.98
C GLY A 37 19.15 39.97 -26.84
N GLY A 38 18.81 40.48 -25.66
CA GLY A 38 18.44 39.69 -24.50
C GLY A 38 19.59 38.88 -23.88
N LEU A 39 19.23 37.79 -23.21
CA LEU A 39 20.16 36.87 -22.57
C LEU A 39 20.66 35.81 -23.56
N ASN A 40 21.97 35.76 -23.78
CA ASN A 40 22.65 34.78 -24.63
C ASN A 40 23.51 33.85 -23.76
N ILE A 41 22.92 32.71 -23.35
CA ILE A 41 23.55 31.70 -22.51
C ILE A 41 24.59 30.93 -23.34
N THR A 42 25.87 31.05 -22.98
CA THR A 42 27.01 30.41 -23.67
C THR A 42 27.42 29.07 -23.07
N GLU A 43 26.97 28.74 -21.86
CA GLU A 43 27.14 27.41 -21.28
C GLU A 43 25.82 26.97 -20.67
N GLN A 44 25.26 25.86 -21.15
CA GLN A 44 24.23 25.15 -20.39
C GLN A 44 24.87 24.66 -19.09
N PRO A 45 24.22 24.80 -17.92
CA PRO A 45 24.71 24.16 -16.73
C PRO A 45 24.73 22.66 -17.01
N LYS A 46 25.91 22.03 -16.91
CA LYS A 46 25.98 20.61 -16.58
C LYS A 46 25.29 20.48 -15.23
N ARG A 47 23.98 20.22 -15.32
CA ARG A 47 23.00 20.27 -14.23
C ARG A 47 23.44 19.22 -13.24
N LYS A 48 24.25 19.63 -12.23
CA LYS A 48 25.06 18.73 -11.40
C LYS A 48 24.13 17.58 -10.97
N GLY A 49 24.35 16.40 -11.57
CA GLY A 49 23.38 15.34 -11.75
C GLY A 49 23.09 14.68 -10.42
N MET A 50 22.26 15.34 -9.63
CA MET A 50 22.24 15.27 -8.18
C MET A 50 22.36 13.84 -7.69
N ASN A 51 23.55 13.50 -7.18
CA ASN A 51 23.79 12.27 -6.44
C ASN A 51 23.00 12.39 -5.13
N ILE A 52 21.72 12.00 -5.16
CA ILE A 52 20.76 12.16 -4.05
C ILE A 52 21.31 11.55 -2.75
N THR A 53 22.16 10.53 -2.87
CA THR A 53 22.93 9.90 -1.80
C THR A 53 23.74 10.90 -0.97
N ASP A 54 24.36 11.90 -1.57
CA ASP A 54 25.21 12.88 -0.86
C ASP A 54 24.36 13.88 -0.05
N SER A 55 23.07 14.02 -0.37
CA SER A 55 22.16 14.98 0.28
C SER A 55 21.57 14.43 1.58
N LEU A 56 21.32 13.11 1.65
CA LEU A 56 20.71 12.42 2.80
C LEU A 56 21.72 11.78 3.75
N ALA A 57 22.96 11.58 3.33
CA ALA A 57 24.00 10.98 4.16
C ALA A 57 24.11 11.65 5.54
N ASN A 58 24.05 10.84 6.61
CA ASN A 58 24.10 11.26 8.02
C ASN A 58 22.95 12.17 8.49
N ARG A 59 21.83 12.29 7.76
CA ARG A 59 20.61 12.90 8.31
C ARG A 59 19.79 11.87 9.09
N SER A 60 19.19 12.32 10.19
CA SER A 60 18.19 11.56 10.96
C SER A 60 16.80 12.01 10.57
N LEU A 61 16.02 11.13 9.94
CA LEU A 61 14.65 11.42 9.48
C LEU A 61 13.60 10.90 10.46
N VAL A 62 12.59 11.72 10.77
CA VAL A 62 11.42 11.30 11.55
C VAL A 62 10.40 10.66 10.61
N ILE A 63 10.08 9.40 10.86
CA ILE A 63 9.19 8.59 10.03
C ILE A 63 7.86 8.41 10.76
N THR A 64 6.78 8.98 10.24
CA THR A 64 5.42 8.70 10.74
C THR A 64 4.85 7.43 10.11
N THR A 65 4.17 6.62 10.90
CA THR A 65 3.54 5.38 10.44
C THR A 65 2.30 5.04 11.27
N ILE A 66 1.57 4.01 10.84
CA ILE A 66 0.34 3.49 11.45
C ILE A 66 0.46 1.97 11.58
N LEU A 67 -0.12 1.40 12.64
CA LEU A 67 -0.19 -0.06 12.80
C LEU A 67 -1.23 -0.64 11.84
N GLU A 68 -0.79 -1.45 10.88
CA GLU A 68 -1.65 -2.17 9.95
C GLU A 68 -0.97 -3.48 9.52
N GLU A 69 -1.57 -4.63 9.85
CA GLU A 69 -1.05 -5.95 9.46
C GLU A 69 -1.25 -6.19 7.94
N PRO A 70 -0.29 -6.78 7.21
CA PRO A 70 1.04 -7.25 7.62
C PRO A 70 2.17 -6.22 7.37
N TYR A 71 1.83 -4.94 7.17
CA TYR A 71 2.75 -3.92 6.72
C TYR A 71 3.59 -3.33 7.86
N VAL A 72 2.96 -2.99 8.97
CA VAL A 72 3.60 -2.45 10.18
C VAL A 72 2.89 -2.99 11.41
N MET A 73 3.63 -3.72 12.23
CA MET A 73 3.12 -4.48 13.37
C MET A 73 4.02 -4.24 14.58
N LEU A 74 3.47 -4.38 15.79
CA LEU A 74 4.30 -4.41 17.00
C LEU A 74 4.91 -5.80 17.17
N LYS A 75 6.23 -5.84 17.30
CA LYS A 75 7.01 -7.06 17.43
C LYS A 75 6.71 -7.78 18.74
N LYS A 76 6.29 -9.05 18.65
CA LYS A 76 6.03 -9.90 19.82
C LYS A 76 7.35 -10.46 20.34
N SER A 77 7.78 -9.99 21.51
CA SER A 77 9.07 -10.32 22.12
C SER A 77 8.95 -10.29 23.64
N ASP A 78 9.53 -11.30 24.32
CA ASP A 78 9.62 -11.34 25.79
C ASP A 78 10.57 -10.28 26.36
N LYS A 79 11.45 -9.73 25.52
CA LYS A 79 12.35 -8.61 25.85
C LYS A 79 11.69 -7.29 25.48
N ALA A 80 11.78 -6.31 26.39
CA ALA A 80 11.39 -4.93 26.13
C ALA A 80 12.26 -4.32 25.03
N LEU A 81 11.71 -4.24 23.81
CA LEU A 81 12.33 -3.58 22.66
C LEU A 81 12.15 -2.06 22.79
N VAL A 82 13.13 -1.29 22.32
CA VAL A 82 13.16 0.19 22.44
C VAL A 82 13.43 0.81 21.08
N GLY A 83 12.90 2.01 20.82
CA GLY A 83 13.10 2.72 19.55
C GLY A 83 12.44 2.01 18.36
N ASN A 84 13.19 1.83 17.28
CA ASN A 84 12.71 1.30 16.01
C ASN A 84 12.46 -0.22 16.05
N ASP A 85 13.24 -0.98 16.82
CA ASP A 85 13.20 -2.45 16.86
C ASP A 85 11.87 -3.02 17.40
N ARG A 86 11.00 -2.16 17.95
CA ARG A 86 9.64 -2.48 18.38
C ARG A 86 8.68 -2.79 17.23
N PHE A 87 9.04 -2.41 16.00
CA PHE A 87 8.19 -2.57 14.83
C PHE A 87 8.74 -3.64 13.88
N GLU A 88 7.86 -4.38 13.24
CA GLU A 88 8.18 -5.37 12.20
C GLU A 88 7.09 -5.37 11.11
N GLY A 89 7.39 -5.96 9.96
CA GLY A 89 6.47 -6.04 8.82
C GLY A 89 7.04 -5.41 7.54
N TYR A 90 6.33 -5.62 6.43
CA TYR A 90 6.82 -5.32 5.08
C TYR A 90 7.37 -3.90 4.92
N CYS A 91 6.68 -2.90 5.46
CA CYS A 91 7.08 -1.49 5.34
C CYS A 91 8.32 -1.16 6.18
N ILE A 92 8.54 -1.88 7.29
CA ILE A 92 9.71 -1.70 8.16
C ILE A 92 10.95 -2.28 7.48
N ASP A 93 10.82 -3.47 6.89
CA ASP A 93 11.91 -4.10 6.14
C ASP A 93 12.30 -3.25 4.92
N LEU A 94 11.31 -2.75 4.16
CA LEU A 94 11.56 -1.83 3.04
C LEU A 94 12.26 -0.54 3.49
N LEU A 95 11.81 0.09 4.57
CA LEU A 95 12.44 1.30 5.12
C LEU A 95 13.90 1.05 5.53
N LYS A 96 14.18 -0.11 6.11
CA LYS A 96 15.53 -0.51 6.52
C LYS A 96 16.46 -0.66 5.33
N GLU A 97 16.03 -1.33 4.26
CA GLU A 97 16.82 -1.45 3.02
C GLU A 97 17.04 -0.07 2.36
N LEU A 98 16.01 0.79 2.32
CA LEU A 98 16.15 2.16 1.81
C LEU A 98 17.16 2.99 2.63
N ALA A 99 17.17 2.85 3.95
CA ALA A 99 18.13 3.52 4.83
C ALA A 99 19.58 3.08 4.57
N VAL A 100 19.80 1.78 4.32
CA VAL A 100 21.13 1.24 3.96
C VAL A 100 21.59 1.75 2.60
N VAL A 101 20.71 1.77 1.59
CA VAL A 101 21.05 2.21 0.23
C VAL A 101 21.28 3.72 0.14
N LEU A 102 20.54 4.53 0.91
CA LEU A 102 20.61 6.00 0.86
C LEU A 102 21.44 6.64 1.98
N GLY A 103 21.89 5.86 2.97
CA GLY A 103 22.81 6.32 4.01
C GLY A 103 22.22 7.26 5.08
N PHE A 104 20.91 7.21 5.30
CA PHE A 104 20.23 8.01 6.34
C PHE A 104 19.95 7.19 7.61
N THR A 105 19.91 7.86 8.76
CA THR A 105 19.36 7.30 10.00
C THR A 105 17.90 7.73 10.16
N TYR A 106 17.12 7.02 10.98
CA TYR A 106 15.70 7.33 11.12
C TYR A 106 15.13 6.97 12.49
N GLU A 107 14.03 7.61 12.86
CA GLU A 107 13.22 7.30 14.05
C GLU A 107 11.77 7.01 13.63
N ILE A 108 11.25 5.84 13.98
CA ILE A 108 9.84 5.46 13.72
C ILE A 108 8.94 6.00 14.84
N ARG A 109 7.95 6.80 14.47
CA ARG A 109 6.88 7.29 15.34
C ARG A 109 5.52 6.84 14.82
N LEU A 110 4.64 6.47 15.74
CA LEU A 110 3.23 6.21 15.40
C LEU A 110 2.47 7.52 15.34
N VAL A 111 1.63 7.67 14.31
CA VAL A 111 0.73 8.82 14.18
C VAL A 111 -0.21 8.91 15.40
N PRO A 112 -0.28 10.04 16.13
CA PRO A 112 -0.98 10.12 17.42
C PRO A 112 -2.49 9.87 17.36
N ASP A 113 -3.14 10.17 16.23
CA ASP A 113 -4.59 10.01 16.05
C ASP A 113 -4.99 8.70 15.36
N GLY A 114 -4.01 7.85 14.99
CA GLY A 114 -4.25 6.58 14.31
C GLY A 114 -4.88 6.73 12.91
N ARG A 115 -4.70 7.87 12.22
CA ARG A 115 -5.32 8.13 10.91
C ARG A 115 -4.30 8.31 9.79
N TYR A 116 -4.67 7.85 8.60
CA TYR A 116 -3.95 8.15 7.36
C TYR A 116 -3.94 9.64 7.04
N GLY A 117 -5.09 10.31 7.22
CA GLY A 117 -5.32 11.69 6.85
C GLY A 117 -6.54 11.83 5.96
N SER A 118 -7.56 12.49 6.50
CA SER A 118 -8.72 13.02 5.78
C SER A 118 -8.71 14.54 5.85
N GLN A 119 -9.37 15.18 4.88
CA GLN A 119 -9.63 16.61 4.92
C GLN A 119 -11.02 16.84 5.53
N ASP A 120 -11.10 17.68 6.56
CA ASP A 120 -12.35 18.11 7.17
C ASP A 120 -13.03 19.21 6.32
N GLU A 121 -14.31 19.51 6.57
CA GLU A 121 -15.08 20.53 5.83
C GLU A 121 -14.42 21.92 5.78
N LYS A 122 -13.58 22.23 6.77
CA LYS A 122 -12.79 23.48 6.88
C LYS A 122 -11.49 23.46 6.04
N GLY A 123 -11.27 22.43 5.22
CA GLY A 123 -10.06 22.24 4.42
C GLY A 123 -8.84 21.75 5.22
N GLN A 124 -8.97 21.53 6.53
CA GLN A 124 -7.88 21.10 7.42
C GLN A 124 -7.63 19.60 7.30
N TRP A 125 -6.36 19.20 7.32
CA TRP A 125 -5.96 17.79 7.29
C TRP A 125 -5.75 17.24 8.71
N ASN A 126 -5.96 15.94 8.88
CA ASN A 126 -5.58 15.18 10.08
C ASN A 126 -4.57 14.06 9.72
N GLY A 127 -4.26 13.17 10.67
CA GLY A 127 -3.44 11.99 10.40
C GLY A 127 -2.00 12.27 9.98
N MET A 128 -1.38 11.26 9.36
CA MET A 128 -0.02 11.33 8.82
C MET A 128 0.15 12.48 7.81
N ILE A 129 -0.88 12.80 7.02
CA ILE A 129 -0.85 13.95 6.08
C ILE A 129 -0.59 15.25 6.81
N ARG A 130 -1.29 15.50 7.94
CA ARG A 130 -1.06 16.70 8.73
C ARG A 130 0.37 16.74 9.28
N GLU A 131 0.90 15.61 9.76
CA GLU A 131 2.27 15.57 10.29
C GLU A 131 3.34 15.89 9.23
N LEU A 132 3.10 15.50 7.98
CA LEU A 132 3.95 15.87 6.84
C LEU A 132 3.81 17.36 6.48
N ILE A 133 2.58 17.88 6.37
CA ILE A 133 2.33 19.31 6.05
C ILE A 133 2.90 20.24 7.13
N GLU A 134 2.83 19.84 8.40
CA GLU A 134 3.35 20.60 9.54
C GLU A 134 4.84 20.33 9.80
N HIS A 135 5.52 19.55 8.95
CA HIS A 135 6.92 19.10 9.11
C HIS A 135 7.22 18.48 10.49
N ARG A 136 6.23 17.82 11.12
CA ARG A 136 6.39 17.03 12.34
C ARG A 136 6.95 15.62 12.05
N ALA A 137 6.86 15.18 10.80
CA ALA A 137 7.56 14.03 10.24
C ALA A 137 8.13 14.41 8.86
N ASP A 138 9.31 13.88 8.53
CA ASP A 138 9.98 14.09 7.24
C ASP A 138 9.50 13.09 6.18
N LEU A 139 9.11 11.89 6.65
CA LEU A 139 8.71 10.76 5.83
C LEU A 139 7.45 10.10 6.41
N ALA A 140 6.56 9.60 5.56
CA ALA A 140 5.51 8.67 5.98
C ALA A 140 5.64 7.33 5.26
N VAL A 141 5.65 6.22 5.99
CA VAL A 141 5.79 4.86 5.40
C VAL A 141 4.65 3.99 5.90
N ALA A 142 3.65 3.77 5.04
CA ALA A 142 2.42 3.06 5.38
C ALA A 142 1.68 2.57 4.11
N PRO A 143 0.59 1.77 4.23
CA PRO A 143 -0.39 1.43 3.18
C PRO A 143 -1.15 2.65 2.59
N PHE A 144 -0.41 3.61 2.03
CA PHE A 144 -0.93 4.89 1.61
C PHE A 144 -1.64 4.87 0.25
N THR A 145 -2.97 4.91 0.27
CA THR A 145 -3.75 5.14 -0.96
C THR A 145 -3.49 6.54 -1.52
N ILE A 146 -2.83 6.60 -2.68
CA ILE A 146 -2.64 7.80 -3.49
C ILE A 146 -4.00 8.26 -4.00
N THR A 147 -4.37 9.52 -3.73
CA THR A 147 -5.55 10.16 -4.30
C THR A 147 -5.25 11.61 -4.66
N TYR A 148 -5.94 12.12 -5.68
CA TYR A 148 -5.77 13.50 -6.18
C TYR A 148 -5.86 14.58 -5.10
N MET A 149 -6.71 14.40 -4.07
CA MET A 149 -6.82 15.36 -2.97
C MET A 149 -5.60 15.38 -2.05
N ARG A 150 -4.92 14.23 -1.91
CA ARG A 150 -3.72 14.07 -1.08
C ARG A 150 -2.48 14.55 -1.81
N GLU A 151 -2.39 14.24 -3.11
CA GLU A 151 -1.31 14.64 -4.02
C GLU A 151 -1.21 16.17 -4.20
N LYS A 152 -2.26 16.93 -3.86
CA LYS A 152 -2.24 18.41 -3.82
C LYS A 152 -1.48 19.01 -2.65
N VAL A 153 -1.19 18.24 -1.60
CA VAL A 153 -0.65 18.76 -0.33
C VAL A 153 0.60 18.01 0.15
N ILE A 154 0.83 16.81 -0.38
CA ILE A 154 2.04 16.01 -0.16
C ILE A 154 2.42 15.28 -1.45
N ASP A 155 3.73 15.15 -1.68
CA ASP A 155 4.25 14.42 -2.84
C ASP A 155 4.35 12.91 -2.57
N PHE A 156 4.09 12.12 -3.61
CA PHE A 156 4.17 10.65 -3.55
C PHE A 156 5.34 10.14 -4.40
N THR A 157 6.08 9.15 -3.87
CA THR A 157 6.98 8.36 -4.73
C THR A 157 6.16 7.49 -5.69
N LYS A 158 6.83 6.92 -6.69
CA LYS A 158 6.24 5.84 -7.49
C LYS A 158 5.73 4.72 -6.56
N PRO A 159 4.54 4.14 -6.81
CA PRO A 159 4.01 3.05 -6.00
C PRO A 159 4.90 1.82 -6.13
N PHE A 160 5.23 1.18 -5.01
CA PHE A 160 6.03 -0.06 -5.01
C PHE A 160 5.18 -1.34 -4.99
N MET A 161 3.86 -1.21 -4.81
CA MET A 161 2.90 -2.31 -4.97
C MET A 161 1.66 -1.85 -5.74
N ASN A 162 1.20 -2.68 -6.69
CA ASN A 162 -0.03 -2.47 -7.43
C ASN A 162 -1.14 -3.40 -6.90
N THR A 163 -1.82 -3.01 -5.81
CA THR A 163 -2.93 -3.79 -5.23
C THR A 163 -4.28 -3.27 -5.71
N GLY A 164 -4.94 -4.07 -6.56
CA GLY A 164 -6.31 -3.83 -7.02
C GLY A 164 -7.38 -4.22 -5.99
N ILE A 165 -8.62 -3.81 -6.27
CA ILE A 165 -9.80 -4.26 -5.50
C ILE A 165 -10.11 -5.71 -5.89
N SER A 166 -10.34 -6.58 -4.91
CA SER A 166 -10.74 -7.97 -5.13
C SER A 166 -11.90 -8.34 -4.19
N ILE A 167 -12.80 -9.22 -4.66
CA ILE A 167 -13.96 -9.68 -3.89
C ILE A 167 -13.57 -10.94 -3.14
N LEU A 168 -13.38 -10.82 -1.82
CA LEU A 168 -13.24 -11.97 -0.95
C LEU A 168 -14.64 -12.48 -0.56
N TYR A 169 -15.00 -13.66 -1.06
CA TYR A 169 -16.21 -14.38 -0.62
C TYR A 169 -15.82 -15.67 0.10
N ARG A 170 -16.56 -16.03 1.14
CA ARG A 170 -16.41 -17.33 1.80
C ARG A 170 -16.85 -18.40 0.81
N LYS A 171 -15.94 -19.29 0.40
CA LYS A 171 -16.31 -20.50 -0.36
C LYS A 171 -17.42 -21.22 0.40
N PRO A 172 -18.59 -21.48 -0.21
CA PRO A 172 -19.65 -22.22 0.47
C PRO A 172 -19.08 -23.58 0.86
N ASN A 173 -19.23 -23.93 2.14
CA ASN A 173 -18.90 -25.27 2.60
C ASN A 173 -19.84 -26.21 1.85
N ALA A 174 -19.30 -27.00 0.91
CA ALA A 174 -20.06 -28.09 0.31
C ALA A 174 -20.37 -29.07 1.45
N THR A 175 -21.61 -29.02 1.93
CA THR A 175 -22.09 -29.91 2.99
C THR A 175 -21.89 -31.33 2.50
N ASN A 176 -21.04 -32.05 3.23
CA ASN A 176 -20.83 -33.50 3.18
C ASN A 176 -21.76 -34.25 2.22
N ASN A 177 -21.16 -34.86 1.18
CA ASN A 177 -21.81 -35.90 0.38
C ASN A 177 -22.20 -37.06 1.31
N GLY A 178 -23.38 -36.98 1.93
CA GLY A 178 -23.89 -38.03 2.80
C GLY A 178 -24.07 -39.32 2.00
N PHE A 179 -24.04 -40.46 2.69
CA PHE A 179 -24.21 -41.78 2.06
C PHE A 179 -25.47 -41.90 1.18
N PHE A 180 -26.49 -41.08 1.46
CA PHE A 180 -27.75 -41.00 0.71
C PHE A 180 -27.77 -39.92 -0.40
N SER A 181 -26.64 -39.33 -0.80
CA SER A 181 -26.59 -38.37 -1.92
C SER A 181 -27.07 -38.98 -3.25
N PHE A 182 -26.98 -40.31 -3.40
CA PHE A 182 -27.58 -41.06 -4.51
C PHE A 182 -29.12 -41.07 -4.51
N LEU A 183 -29.78 -40.80 -3.37
CA LEU A 183 -31.24 -40.71 -3.26
C LEU A 183 -31.78 -39.30 -3.57
N ASN A 184 -30.96 -38.24 -3.46
CA ASN A 184 -31.33 -36.86 -3.80
C ASN A 184 -32.01 -36.65 -5.18
N PRO A 185 -31.69 -37.36 -6.28
CA PRO A 185 -32.39 -37.16 -7.55
C PRO A 185 -33.86 -37.62 -7.56
N MET A 186 -34.37 -38.29 -6.51
CA MET A 186 -35.79 -38.65 -6.39
C MET A 186 -36.40 -38.19 -5.06
N THR A 187 -37.60 -37.60 -5.13
CA THR A 187 -38.39 -37.21 -3.97
C THR A 187 -38.65 -38.41 -3.05
N PRO A 188 -38.61 -38.26 -1.70
CA PRO A 188 -38.90 -39.34 -0.75
C PRO A 188 -40.22 -40.07 -1.01
N ASP A 189 -41.25 -39.37 -1.49
CA ASP A 189 -42.56 -39.94 -1.83
C ASP A 189 -42.45 -41.06 -2.88
N ILE A 190 -41.56 -40.92 -3.87
CA ILE A 190 -41.35 -41.92 -4.93
C ILE A 190 -40.79 -43.21 -4.32
N TRP A 191 -39.90 -43.12 -3.33
CA TRP A 191 -39.39 -44.29 -2.61
C TRP A 191 -40.49 -45.00 -1.81
N VAL A 192 -41.41 -44.24 -1.21
CA VAL A 192 -42.59 -44.81 -0.52
C VAL A 192 -43.52 -45.50 -1.52
N TYR A 193 -43.78 -44.90 -2.70
CA TYR A 193 -44.59 -45.53 -3.74
C TYR A 193 -43.95 -46.79 -4.32
N ILE A 194 -42.63 -46.84 -4.50
CA ILE A 194 -41.91 -48.06 -4.94
C ILE A 194 -42.07 -49.17 -3.89
N LEU A 195 -41.88 -48.87 -2.60
CA LEU A 195 -42.06 -49.83 -1.52
C LEU A 195 -43.51 -50.34 -1.46
N LEU A 196 -44.50 -49.45 -1.57
CA LEU A 196 -45.92 -49.79 -1.54
C LEU A 196 -46.33 -50.62 -2.76
N ALA A 197 -45.84 -50.29 -3.96
CA ALA A 197 -46.09 -51.05 -5.17
C ALA A 197 -45.48 -52.46 -5.09
N TYR A 198 -44.26 -52.59 -4.56
CA TYR A 198 -43.62 -53.89 -4.34
C TYR A 198 -44.41 -54.78 -3.38
N LEU A 199 -44.88 -54.22 -2.26
CA LEU A 199 -45.73 -54.94 -1.30
C LEU A 199 -47.09 -55.31 -1.92
N GLY A 200 -47.71 -54.38 -2.66
CA GLY A 200 -48.98 -54.60 -3.35
C GLY A 200 -48.91 -55.74 -4.38
N VAL A 201 -47.89 -55.74 -5.24
CA VAL A 201 -47.64 -56.82 -6.20
C VAL A 201 -47.37 -58.15 -5.49
N SER A 202 -46.60 -58.14 -4.41
CA SER A 202 -46.34 -59.34 -3.61
C SER A 202 -47.61 -59.93 -2.99
N CYS A 203 -48.50 -59.09 -2.46
CA CYS A 203 -49.81 -59.52 -1.94
C CYS A 203 -50.72 -60.05 -3.05
N VAL A 204 -50.77 -59.41 -4.22
CA VAL A 204 -51.57 -59.88 -5.37
C VAL A 204 -51.07 -61.24 -5.86
N LEU A 205 -49.75 -61.41 -6.02
CA LEU A 205 -49.15 -62.70 -6.39
C LEU A 205 -49.42 -63.78 -5.34
N PHE A 206 -49.37 -63.44 -4.05
CA PHE A 206 -49.69 -64.38 -2.98
C PHE A 206 -51.17 -64.85 -3.04
N VAL A 207 -52.11 -63.95 -3.32
CA VAL A 207 -53.54 -64.31 -3.48
C VAL A 207 -53.80 -65.13 -4.74
N ILE A 208 -53.08 -64.88 -5.85
CA ILE A 208 -53.20 -65.65 -7.09
C ILE A 208 -52.58 -67.06 -6.96
N ALA A 209 -51.54 -67.21 -6.13
CA ALA A 209 -50.86 -68.49 -5.88
C ALA A 209 -51.51 -69.33 -4.76
N ARG A 210 -52.64 -68.90 -4.19
CA ARG A 210 -53.27 -69.47 -2.99
C ARG A 210 -54.39 -70.46 -3.28
#